data_AF-A0A2H3P4D1-F1
#
_entry.id   AF-A0A2H3P4D1-F1
#
_cell.length_a   1.000
_cell.length_b   1.000
_cell.length_c   1.000
_cell.angle_alpha   90.00
_cell.angle_beta   90.00
_cell.angle_gamma   90.00
#
_symmetry.space_group_name_H-M   'P 1'
#
loop_
_entity.id
_entity.type
_entity.pdbx_description
1 polymer ?
#
loop_
_entity_poly.entity_id
_entity_poly.type
_entity_poly.pdbx_seq_one_letter_code
_entity_poly.pdbx_strand_id
1 'polypeptide(L)'
;MASRTTTFIDDDAQIFTVRAPAHIPEAPVESDHHDFMADHWVDLAAASYMGFQKLGIGLVVVQERPSVDDAVKMEAHTLGYAQADGIWMKQRSGQLPMEWVDTQLQSYDPNESVLALFVESEDTIRAYAISAQPNPPDALREARAPLN
;
A
#
# COMPACT_ATOMS: atom_id res chain seq x y z
N MET A 1 11.77 4.86 -12.83
CA MET A 1 10.62 5.01 -13.75
C MET A 1 9.82 6.26 -13.40
N ALA A 2 9.07 6.82 -14.34
CA ALA A 2 8.17 7.95 -14.08
C ALA A 2 6.94 7.50 -13.28
N SER A 3 6.50 8.36 -12.36
CA SER A 3 5.26 8.18 -11.59
C SER A 3 4.24 9.23 -12.00
N ARG A 4 2.97 8.85 -12.05
CA ARG A 4 1.87 9.81 -11.97
C ARG A 4 1.51 10.04 -10.52
N THR A 5 1.11 11.26 -10.19
CA THR A 5 0.78 11.65 -8.81
C THR A 5 -0.66 12.12 -8.78
N THR A 6 -1.42 11.58 -7.84
CA THR A 6 -2.77 11.97 -7.51
C THR A 6 -2.78 12.46 -6.08
N THR A 7 -3.39 13.63 -5.85
CA THR A 7 -3.60 14.17 -4.50
C THR A 7 -5.09 14.23 -4.24
N PHE A 8 -5.53 13.67 -3.12
CA PHE A 8 -6.92 13.75 -2.67
C PHE A 8 -6.97 14.10 -1.19
N ILE A 9 -8.15 14.53 -0.74
CA ILE A 9 -8.43 14.91 0.63
C ILE A 9 -9.57 14.00 1.10
N ASP A 10 -9.41 13.36 2.26
CA ASP A 10 -10.48 12.55 2.85
C ASP A 10 -11.49 13.41 3.63
N ASP A 11 -12.47 12.73 4.24
CA ASP A 11 -13.53 13.37 5.02
C ASP A 11 -13.02 14.08 6.29
N ASP A 12 -11.88 13.66 6.83
CA ASP A 12 -11.20 14.27 7.99
C ASP A 12 -10.24 15.41 7.60
N ALA A 13 -10.31 15.86 6.35
CA ALA A 13 -9.44 16.88 5.75
C ALA A 13 -7.94 16.51 5.71
N GLN A 14 -7.63 15.22 5.81
CA GLN A 14 -6.29 14.68 5.65
C GLN A 14 -5.92 14.64 4.17
N ILE A 15 -4.70 15.09 3.86
CA ILE A 15 -4.19 15.13 2.49
C ILE A 15 -3.41 13.86 2.20
N PHE A 16 -3.83 13.14 1.17
CA PHE A 16 -3.14 11.97 0.63
C PHE A 16 -2.43 12.33 -0.67
N THR A 17 -1.15 11.97 -0.77
CA THR A 17 -0.39 11.99 -2.01
C THR A 17 -0.07 10.57 -2.43
N VAL A 18 -0.70 10.13 -3.51
CA VAL A 18 -0.55 8.78 -4.08
C VAL A 18 0.23 8.86 -5.38
N ARG A 19 1.29 8.08 -5.47
CA ARG A 19 2.09 7.91 -6.69
C ARG A 19 1.88 6.51 -7.23
N ALA A 20 1.59 6.42 -8.52
CA ALA A 20 1.43 5.17 -9.26
C ALA A 20 2.32 5.17 -10.51
N PRO A 21 2.59 4.01 -11.14
CA PRO A 21 3.36 3.96 -12.38
C PRO A 21 2.69 4.78 -13.50
N ALA A 22 3.43 5.70 -14.13
CA ALA A 22 2.86 6.60 -15.13
C ALA A 22 2.34 5.91 -16.40
N HIS A 23 2.84 4.70 -16.69
CA HIS A 23 2.43 3.92 -17.85
C HIS A 23 1.15 3.11 -17.62
N ILE A 24 0.70 2.98 -16.36
CA ILE A 24 -0.56 2.32 -16.02
C ILE A 24 -1.65 3.38 -15.98
N PRO A 25 -2.68 3.29 -16.85
CA PRO A 25 -3.76 4.24 -16.86
C PRO A 25 -4.56 4.18 -15.56
N GLU A 26 -5.11 5.35 -15.19
CA GLU A 26 -6.08 5.45 -14.11
C GLU A 26 -7.30 4.58 -14.43
N ALA A 27 -7.74 3.81 -13.44
CA ALA A 27 -8.91 2.95 -13.56
C ALA A 27 -9.96 3.33 -12.51
N PRO A 28 -11.25 3.03 -12.75
CA PRO A 28 -12.32 3.35 -11.78
C PRO A 28 -12.07 2.78 -10.38
N VAL A 29 -11.46 1.59 -10.29
CA VAL A 29 -11.09 0.92 -9.03
C VAL A 29 -10.08 1.71 -8.19
N GLU A 30 -9.39 2.70 -8.76
CA GLU A 30 -8.47 3.55 -7.99
C GLU A 30 -9.21 4.44 -6.99
N SER A 31 -10.47 4.78 -7.25
CA SER A 31 -11.30 5.46 -6.25
C SER A 31 -11.49 4.57 -5.02
N ASP A 32 -11.87 3.30 -5.23
CA ASP A 32 -12.06 2.33 -4.13
C ASP A 32 -10.75 2.09 -3.37
N HIS A 33 -9.61 2.09 -4.07
CA HIS A 33 -8.30 2.01 -3.44
C HIS A 33 -7.98 3.25 -2.61
N HIS A 34 -8.30 4.46 -3.09
CA HIS A 34 -8.07 5.70 -2.34
C HIS A 34 -8.94 5.75 -1.08
N ASP A 35 -10.20 5.33 -1.17
CA ASP A 35 -11.12 5.25 -0.04
C ASP A 35 -10.57 4.25 1.00
N PHE A 36 -10.14 3.06 0.57
CA PHE A 36 -9.49 2.09 1.47
C PHE A 36 -8.20 2.62 2.11
N MET A 37 -7.37 3.34 1.34
CA MET A 37 -6.16 3.96 1.88
C MET A 37 -6.47 4.99 2.96
N ALA A 38 -7.55 5.77 2.79
CA ALA A 38 -8.00 6.73 3.77
C ALA A 38 -8.52 6.02 5.03
N ASP A 39 -9.47 5.11 4.87
CA ASP A 39 -10.13 4.38 5.95
C ASP A 39 -9.15 3.58 6.83
N HIS A 40 -8.05 3.10 6.24
CA HIS A 40 -7.07 2.23 6.92
C HIS A 40 -5.67 2.84 7.00
N TRP A 41 -5.53 4.17 6.86
CA TRP A 41 -4.22 4.80 6.75
C TRP A 41 -3.29 4.47 7.92
N VAL A 42 -3.78 4.62 9.16
CA VAL A 42 -2.97 4.39 10.37
C VAL A 42 -2.44 2.95 10.41
N ASP A 43 -3.29 1.98 10.09
CA ASP A 43 -2.90 0.56 10.07
C ASP A 43 -1.88 0.26 8.97
N LEU A 44 -2.11 0.78 7.76
CA LEU A 44 -1.20 0.60 6.62
C LEU A 44 0.19 1.21 6.91
N ALA A 45 0.21 2.43 7.44
CA ALA A 45 1.43 3.15 7.76
C ALA A 45 2.19 2.50 8.93
N ALA A 46 1.47 2.11 9.99
CA ALA A 46 2.06 1.36 11.11
C ALA A 46 2.64 0.01 10.67
N ALA A 47 1.90 -0.75 9.86
CA ALA A 47 2.30 -2.06 9.37
C ALA A 47 3.52 -1.98 8.44
N SER A 48 3.53 -1.01 7.53
CA SER A 48 4.68 -0.68 6.67
C SER A 48 5.93 -0.41 7.51
N TYR A 49 5.83 0.51 8.48
CA TYR A 49 6.96 0.89 9.31
C TYR A 49 7.45 -0.26 10.19
N MET A 50 6.55 -1.07 10.74
CA MET A 50 6.92 -2.29 11.44
C MET A 50 7.65 -3.30 10.55
N GLY A 51 7.22 -3.45 9.30
CA GLY A 51 7.91 -4.29 8.32
C GLY A 51 9.33 -3.80 8.05
N PHE A 52 9.48 -2.49 7.83
CA PHE A 52 10.78 -1.85 7.68
C PHE A 52 11.69 -2.06 8.89
N GLN A 53 11.19 -1.83 10.11
CA GLN A 53 11.98 -2.03 11.34
C GLN A 53 12.47 -3.47 11.52
N LYS A 54 11.71 -4.46 11.07
CA LYS A 54 12.06 -5.88 11.24
C LYS A 54 12.95 -6.42 10.13
N LEU A 55 12.71 -6.00 8.88
CA LEU A 55 13.28 -6.65 7.69
C LEU A 55 14.01 -5.69 6.74
N GLY A 56 14.05 -4.39 7.05
CA GLY A 56 14.62 -3.36 6.20
C GLY A 56 13.74 -2.94 5.01
N ILE A 57 12.55 -3.53 4.85
CA ILE A 57 11.58 -3.20 3.79
C ILE A 57 10.15 -3.17 4.35
N GLY A 58 9.42 -2.09 4.09
CA GLY A 58 8.04 -1.85 4.55
C GLY A 58 6.96 -1.97 3.47
N LEU A 59 7.06 -2.96 2.58
CA LEU A 59 6.05 -3.17 1.53
C LEU A 59 4.80 -3.82 2.11
N VAL A 60 3.63 -3.21 1.90
CA VAL A 60 2.33 -3.73 2.31
C VAL A 60 1.63 -4.37 1.11
N VAL A 61 0.98 -5.51 1.32
CA VAL A 61 0.15 -6.17 0.30
C VAL A 61 -1.30 -6.17 0.78
N VAL A 62 -2.18 -5.58 -0.01
CA VAL A 62 -3.63 -5.51 0.19
C VAL A 62 -4.27 -6.47 -0.81
N GLN A 63 -5.10 -7.39 -0.33
CA GLN A 63 -5.81 -8.35 -1.18
C GLN A 63 -7.29 -8.34 -0.80
N GLU A 64 -8.16 -8.35 -1.81
CA GLU A 64 -9.57 -8.65 -1.58
C GLU A 64 -9.73 -10.12 -1.24
N ARG A 65 -10.37 -10.44 -0.11
CA ARG A 65 -10.84 -11.80 0.15
C ARG A 65 -12.28 -11.94 -0.34
N PRO A 66 -12.62 -13.07 -1.01
CA PRO A 66 -14.02 -13.40 -1.22
C PRO A 66 -14.67 -13.62 0.14
N SER A 67 -15.54 -12.69 0.53
CA SER A 67 -16.36 -12.80 1.73
C SER A 67 -17.45 -13.86 1.47
N VAL A 68 -17.72 -14.75 2.42
CA VAL A 68 -18.79 -15.76 2.30
C VAL A 68 -20.19 -15.13 2.47
N ASP A 69 -20.25 -13.83 2.79
CA ASP A 69 -21.44 -13.00 2.81
C ASP A 69 -21.25 -11.79 1.87
N ASP A 70 -22.28 -11.47 1.09
CA ASP A 70 -22.35 -10.36 0.12
C ASP A 70 -22.11 -8.99 0.77
N ALA A 71 -20.84 -8.61 0.92
CA ALA A 71 -20.31 -7.26 0.97
C ALA A 71 -18.78 -7.38 1.01
N VAL A 72 -18.12 -7.30 -0.15
CA VAL A 72 -16.65 -7.37 -0.22
C VAL A 72 -16.09 -6.13 0.48
N LYS A 73 -15.54 -6.31 1.68
CA LYS A 73 -14.70 -5.32 2.35
C LYS A 73 -13.25 -5.72 2.12
N MET A 74 -12.44 -4.80 1.63
CA MET A 74 -10.98 -4.99 1.64
C MET A 74 -10.55 -5.13 3.11
N GLU A 75 -9.81 -6.19 3.42
CA GLU A 75 -9.27 -6.42 4.77
C GLU A 75 -7.74 -6.48 4.67
N ALA A 76 -7.05 -5.67 5.48
CA ALA A 76 -5.59 -5.71 5.61
C ALA A 76 -5.15 -7.00 6.33
N HIS A 77 -5.23 -8.14 5.65
CA HIS A 77 -5.17 -9.45 6.32
C HIS A 77 -4.02 -10.36 5.90
N THR A 78 -3.00 -9.88 5.19
CA THR A 78 -1.73 -10.62 5.06
C THR A 78 -0.55 -9.69 4.84
N LEU A 79 0.22 -9.42 5.90
CA LEU A 79 1.60 -8.93 5.80
C LEU A 79 2.47 -10.03 5.17
N GLY A 80 2.43 -10.14 3.85
CA GLY A 80 3.29 -11.02 3.07
C GLY A 80 4.65 -10.35 2.92
N TYR A 81 5.59 -10.69 3.78
CA TYR A 81 6.97 -10.25 3.64
C TYR A 81 7.56 -10.85 2.37
N ALA A 82 8.10 -10.01 1.49
CA ALA A 82 9.05 -10.46 0.51
C ALA A 82 10.33 -10.87 1.27
N GLN A 83 10.40 -12.14 1.69
CA GLN A 83 11.71 -12.74 1.93
C GLN A 83 12.52 -12.52 0.66
N ALA A 84 13.80 -12.17 0.85
CA ALA A 84 14.75 -11.70 -0.15
C ALA A 84 14.86 -12.53 -1.46
N ASP A 85 14.18 -13.67 -1.57
CA ASP A 85 14.18 -14.56 -2.73
C ASP A 85 13.05 -14.33 -3.74
N GLY A 86 12.14 -13.38 -3.50
CA GLY A 86 11.14 -12.98 -4.50
C GLY A 86 10.23 -14.14 -4.93
N ILE A 87 10.03 -15.16 -4.09
CA ILE A 87 9.27 -16.37 -4.45
C ILE A 87 7.78 -16.05 -4.64
N TRP A 88 7.21 -15.18 -3.79
CA TRP A 88 5.84 -14.66 -3.97
C TRP A 88 5.72 -13.77 -5.23
N MET A 89 6.78 -13.02 -5.56
CA MET A 89 6.84 -12.11 -6.72
C MET A 89 7.10 -12.85 -8.05
N LYS A 90 7.80 -13.99 -8.02
CA LYS A 90 8.13 -14.82 -9.20
C LYS A 90 6.97 -15.71 -9.65
N GLN A 91 5.99 -15.98 -8.80
CA GLN A 91 4.86 -16.85 -9.12
C GLN A 91 3.72 -16.15 -9.87
N ARG A 92 3.72 -14.81 -9.94
CA ARG A 92 2.69 -14.05 -10.67
C ARG A 92 3.27 -13.50 -11.97
N SER A 93 2.78 -14.04 -13.08
CA SER A 93 3.30 -13.86 -14.45
C SER A 93 2.66 -12.71 -15.23
N GLY A 94 1.83 -11.87 -14.59
CA GLY A 94 1.27 -10.68 -15.21
C GLY A 94 2.30 -9.56 -15.40
N GLN A 95 1.92 -8.48 -16.11
CA GLN A 95 2.62 -7.19 -16.12
C GLN A 95 2.58 -6.57 -14.72
N LEU A 96 3.31 -7.18 -13.79
CA LEU A 96 3.52 -6.61 -12.48
C LEU A 96 4.32 -5.31 -12.65
N PRO A 97 3.97 -4.23 -11.95
CA PRO A 97 4.75 -3.00 -11.96
C PRO A 97 6.10 -3.15 -11.21
N MET A 98 6.75 -4.31 -11.29
CA MET A 98 7.95 -4.65 -10.52
C MET A 98 9.08 -3.67 -10.75
N GLU A 99 9.33 -3.26 -12.00
CA GLU A 99 10.39 -2.29 -12.30
C GLU A 99 10.14 -0.94 -11.61
N TRP A 100 8.86 -0.55 -11.48
CA TRP A 100 8.49 0.66 -10.77
C TRP A 100 8.64 0.48 -9.26
N VAL A 101 8.19 -0.65 -8.71
CA VAL A 101 8.31 -1.00 -7.28
C VAL A 101 9.77 -1.08 -6.86
N ASP A 102 10.62 -1.76 -7.64
CA ASP A 102 12.06 -1.86 -7.40
C ASP A 102 12.73 -0.48 -7.42
N THR A 103 12.31 0.40 -8.34
CA THR A 103 12.77 1.80 -8.34
C THR A 103 12.32 2.52 -7.06
N GLN A 104 11.07 2.34 -6.63
CA GLN A 104 10.59 2.98 -5.41
C GLN A 104 11.32 2.44 -4.18
N LEU A 105 11.56 1.13 -4.08
CA LEU A 105 12.29 0.51 -2.97
C LEU A 105 13.70 1.08 -2.78
N GLN A 106 14.33 1.57 -3.85
CA GLN A 106 15.65 2.22 -3.79
C GLN A 106 15.60 3.70 -3.37
N SER A 107 14.43 4.34 -3.42
CA SER A 107 14.32 5.81 -3.30
C SER A 107 13.23 6.30 -2.34
N TYR A 108 12.35 5.42 -1.85
CA TYR A 108 11.32 5.78 -0.89
C TYR A 108 11.92 6.01 0.50
N ASP A 109 11.30 6.92 1.26
CA ASP A 109 11.59 7.08 2.68
C ASP A 109 10.53 6.31 3.49
N PRO A 110 10.91 5.25 4.24
CA PRO A 110 9.98 4.50 5.09
C PRO A 110 9.46 5.31 6.28
N ASN A 111 10.04 6.48 6.58
CA ASN A 111 9.55 7.38 7.63
C ASN A 111 8.52 8.38 7.10
N GLU A 112 8.32 8.49 5.79
CA GLU A 112 7.39 9.45 5.17
C GLU A 112 6.34 8.80 4.26
N SER A 113 6.60 7.58 3.79
CA SER A 113 5.78 6.95 2.76
C SER A 113 5.60 5.44 2.96
N VAL A 114 4.46 4.96 2.47
CA VAL A 114 4.10 3.54 2.43
C VAL A 114 4.16 3.07 0.99
N LEU A 115 4.79 1.92 0.76
CA LEU A 115 4.66 1.21 -0.50
C LEU A 115 3.57 0.14 -0.32
N ALA A 116 2.56 0.16 -1.19
CA ALA A 116 1.44 -0.77 -1.14
C ALA A 116 1.22 -1.45 -2.50
N LEU A 117 0.93 -2.75 -2.47
CA LEU A 117 0.48 -3.53 -3.61
C LEU A 117 -0.97 -3.95 -3.40
N PHE A 118 -1.86 -3.52 -4.28
CA PHE A 118 -3.25 -3.93 -4.30
C PHE A 118 -3.41 -5.06 -5.31
N VAL A 119 -3.85 -6.20 -4.82
CA VAL A 119 -4.06 -7.41 -5.61
C VAL A 119 -5.55 -7.55 -5.90
N GLU A 120 -5.93 -7.21 -7.13
CA GLU A 120 -7.31 -7.29 -7.62
C GLU A 120 -7.63 -8.71 -8.12
N SER A 121 -6.67 -9.35 -8.80
CA SER A 121 -6.79 -10.72 -9.31
C SER A 121 -5.42 -11.41 -9.35
N GLU A 122 -5.34 -12.65 -9.83
CA GLU A 122 -4.05 -13.34 -10.00
C GLU A 122 -3.09 -12.58 -10.92
N ASP A 123 -3.63 -11.88 -11.93
CA ASP A 123 -2.87 -11.20 -12.99
C ASP A 123 -2.88 -9.68 -12.88
N THR A 124 -3.76 -9.10 -12.07
CA THR A 124 -3.89 -7.63 -11.92
C THR A 124 -3.41 -7.20 -10.54
N ILE A 125 -2.27 -6.49 -10.53
CA ILE A 125 -1.70 -5.87 -9.33
C ILE A 125 -1.44 -4.40 -9.61
N ARG A 126 -1.90 -3.53 -8.72
CA ARG A 126 -1.56 -2.10 -8.71
C ARG A 126 -0.58 -1.80 -7.60
N ALA A 127 0.37 -0.92 -7.89
CA ALA A 127 1.38 -0.49 -6.92
C ALA A 127 1.24 1.00 -6.66
N TYR A 128 1.35 1.36 -5.39
CA TYR A 128 1.25 2.73 -4.92
C TYR A 128 2.39 3.07 -3.96
N ALA A 129 2.83 4.32 -4.02
CA ALA A 129 3.62 4.96 -2.98
C ALA A 129 2.77 6.09 -2.40
N ILE A 130 2.41 5.96 -1.13
CA ILE A 130 1.39 6.75 -0.46
C ILE A 130 2.05 7.55 0.65
N SER A 131 1.73 8.84 0.74
CA SER A 131 2.18 9.72 1.81
C SER A 131 1.01 10.52 2.34
N ALA A 132 0.80 10.46 3.66
CA ALA A 132 -0.18 11.25 4.39
C ALA A 132 0.26 11.39 5.86
N GLN A 133 -0.51 12.15 6.66
CA GLN A 133 -0.30 12.30 8.10
C GLN A 133 -1.32 11.44 8.87
N PRO A 134 -0.96 10.77 9.97
CA PRO A 134 0.37 10.68 10.55
C PRO A 134 1.34 9.96 9.63
N ASN A 135 2.62 10.34 9.70
CA ASN A 135 3.68 9.62 9.01
C ASN A 135 3.81 8.17 9.58
N PRO A 136 4.47 7.23 8.88
CA PRO A 136 4.56 5.84 9.34
C PRO A 136 5.09 5.62 10.78
N PRO A 137 6.14 6.33 11.27
CA PRO A 137 6.55 6.27 12.67
C PRO A 137 5.47 6.74 13.66
N ASP A 138 4.75 7.80 13.32
CA ASP A 138 3.70 8.38 14.15
C ASP A 138 2.45 7.51 14.17
N ALA A 139 2.05 6.98 13.00
CA ALA A 139 0.98 6.00 12.86
C ALA A 139 1.24 4.76 13.72
N LEU A 140 2.48 4.26 13.77
CA LEU A 140 2.83 3.14 14.65
C LEU A 140 2.68 3.49 16.14
N ARG A 141 2.97 4.73 16.52
CA ARG A 141 2.81 5.18 17.90
C ARG A 141 1.33 5.28 18.27
N GLU A 142 0.52 5.80 17.36
CA GLU A 142 -0.93 5.92 17.52
C GLU A 142 -1.60 4.54 17.60
N ALA A 143 -1.27 3.62 16.69
CA ALA A 143 -1.77 2.24 16.71
C ALA A 143 -1.40 1.46 17.99
N ARG A 144 -0.32 1.88 18.68
CA ARG A 144 0.12 1.30 19.95
C ARG A 144 -0.38 2.05 21.18
N ALA A 145 -0.98 3.22 21.01
CA ALA A 145 -1.52 3.97 22.13
C ALA A 145 -2.71 3.19 22.72
N PRO A 146 -2.76 2.97 24.05
CA PRO A 146 -3.93 2.36 24.66
C PRO A 146 -5.14 3.27 24.39
N LEU A 147 -6.23 2.69 23.91
CA LEU A 147 -7.54 3.33 23.84
C LEU A 147 -7.86 3.87 25.25
N ASN A 148 -7.83 5.20 25.42
CA ASN A 148 -8.27 5.86 26.65
C ASN A 148 -9.80 5.93 26.70
#